data_AF-A0A554I755-F1
#
_entry.id   AF-A0A554I755-F1
#
_cell.length_a   1.000
_cell.length_b   1.000
_cell.length_c   1.000
_cell.angle_alpha   90.00
_cell.angle_beta   90.00
_cell.angle_gamma   90.00
#
_symmetry.space_group_name_H-M   'P 1'
#
loop_
_entity.id
_entity.type
_entity.pdbx_description
1 polymer ?
#
loop_
_entity_poly.entity_id
_entity_poly.type
_entity_poly.pdbx_seq_one_letter_code
_entity_poly.pdbx_strand_id
1 'polypeptide(L)'
;MAERKLYFYDSNGNETNSIVFEAVLTTPLSQFSHIDGCSSYKNLELLIPQNVGKKFKLSILDPFEVGEVTYLGDGLDAIPDESIRSVLSNIREGYIDDWFYVFQLNDELVISASFDVEPLF
;
A
#
# COMPACT_ATOMS: atom_id res chain seq x y z
N MET A 1 9.00 -20.58 6.76
CA MET A 1 8.60 -19.19 7.03
C MET A 1 7.09 -19.21 7.27
N ALA A 2 6.58 -18.50 8.27
CA ALA A 2 5.13 -18.45 8.49
C ALA A 2 4.47 -17.69 7.34
N GLU A 3 3.34 -18.19 6.86
CA GLU A 3 2.53 -17.51 5.84
C GLU A 3 2.04 -16.16 6.40
N ARG A 4 2.37 -15.06 5.71
CA ARG A 4 1.92 -13.73 6.12
C ARG A 4 0.44 -13.59 5.81
N LYS A 5 -0.34 -13.18 6.79
CA LYS A 5 -1.76 -12.89 6.58
C LYS A 5 -1.89 -11.60 5.75
N LEU A 6 -2.77 -11.62 4.76
CA LEU A 6 -3.13 -10.44 3.97
C LEU A 6 -4.47 -9.89 4.42
N TYR A 7 -4.56 -8.57 4.49
CA TYR A 7 -5.76 -7.81 4.81
C TYR A 7 -6.07 -6.89 3.64
N PHE A 8 -7.29 -6.97 3.12
CA PHE A 8 -7.75 -6.22 1.96
C PHE A 8 -8.75 -5.16 2.42
N TYR A 9 -8.62 -3.93 1.94
CA TYR A 9 -9.43 -2.80 2.38
C TYR A 9 -10.08 -2.08 1.21
N ASP A 10 -11.36 -1.72 1.36
CA ASP A 10 -12.03 -0.82 0.43
C ASP A 10 -11.57 0.64 0.61
N SER A 11 -12.08 1.57 -0.20
CA SER A 11 -11.76 2.99 -0.13
C SER A 11 -12.10 3.65 1.21
N ASN A 12 -12.98 3.04 2.00
CA ASN A 12 -13.42 3.56 3.29
C ASN A 12 -12.64 2.93 4.46
N GLY A 13 -11.63 2.09 4.19
CA GLY A 13 -10.88 1.39 5.23
C GLY A 13 -11.61 0.21 5.86
N ASN A 14 -12.68 -0.29 5.26
CA ASN A 14 -13.33 -1.51 5.72
C ASN A 14 -12.63 -2.74 5.14
N GLU A 15 -12.40 -3.75 5.99
CA GLU A 15 -11.90 -5.03 5.52
C GLU A 15 -12.91 -5.65 4.55
N THR A 16 -12.44 -6.10 3.40
CA THR A 16 -13.28 -6.60 2.31
C THR A 16 -12.77 -7.93 1.78
N ASN A 17 -13.69 -8.77 1.31
CA ASN A 17 -13.37 -9.97 0.50
C ASN A 17 -13.73 -9.75 -0.98
N SER A 18 -14.06 -8.50 -1.35
CA SER A 18 -14.33 -8.11 -2.73
C SER A 18 -13.05 -8.17 -3.55
N ILE A 19 -13.19 -8.40 -4.85
CA ILE A 19 -12.11 -8.21 -5.82
C ILE A 19 -11.71 -6.73 -5.96
N VAL A 20 -12.63 -5.82 -5.60
CA VAL A 20 -12.40 -4.37 -5.57
C VAL A 20 -11.89 -3.96 -4.18
N PHE A 21 -10.64 -3.53 -4.10
CA PHE A 21 -9.99 -3.01 -2.90
C PHE A 21 -8.96 -1.94 -3.29
N GLU A 22 -8.68 -1.04 -2.36
CA GLU A 22 -7.76 0.11 -2.53
C GLU A 22 -6.41 -0.12 -1.84
N ALA A 23 -6.37 -0.99 -0.83
CA ALA A 23 -5.15 -1.32 -0.11
C ALA A 23 -5.07 -2.80 0.29
N VAL A 24 -3.84 -3.32 0.31
CA VAL A 24 -3.48 -4.63 0.83
C VAL A 24 -2.33 -4.47 1.81
N LEU A 25 -2.53 -4.99 3.02
CA LEU A 25 -1.58 -4.86 4.11
C LEU A 25 -1.22 -6.24 4.65
N THR A 26 0.01 -6.40 5.14
CA THR A 26 0.40 -7.59 5.92
C THR A 26 0.15 -7.44 7.42
N THR A 27 -0.25 -6.24 7.85
CA THR A 27 -0.68 -5.90 9.21
C THR A 27 -2.08 -5.25 9.15
N PRO A 28 -2.96 -5.47 10.14
CA PRO A 28 -4.31 -4.91 10.06
C PRO A 28 -4.31 -3.39 10.18
N LEU A 29 -5.17 -2.71 9.41
CA LEU A 29 -5.30 -1.25 9.36
C LEU A 29 -5.53 -0.63 10.75
N SER A 30 -6.18 -1.36 11.67
CA SER A 30 -6.38 -0.99 13.08
C SER A 30 -5.10 -0.69 13.88
N GLN A 31 -3.92 -1.03 13.36
CA GLN A 31 -2.64 -0.69 13.99
C GLN A 31 -2.19 0.75 13.70
N PHE A 32 -2.82 1.40 12.72
CA PHE A 32 -2.49 2.75 12.29
C PHE A 32 -3.44 3.77 12.89
N SER A 33 -2.94 4.98 13.13
CA SER A 33 -3.76 6.06 13.66
C SER A 33 -4.60 6.64 12.52
N HIS A 34 -5.92 6.64 12.70
CA HIS A 34 -6.82 7.36 11.80
C HIS A 34 -6.67 8.87 12.04
N ILE A 35 -6.61 9.64 10.96
CA ILE A 35 -6.53 11.09 10.97
C ILE A 35 -7.70 11.66 10.16
N ASP A 36 -8.28 12.77 10.62
CA ASP A 36 -9.39 13.41 9.90
C ASP A 36 -8.90 13.94 8.55
N GLY A 37 -9.58 13.57 7.47
CA GLY A 37 -9.28 14.02 6.11
C GLY A 37 -9.83 13.09 5.04
N CYS A 38 -9.41 13.33 3.80
CA CYS A 38 -9.53 12.39 2.68
C CYS A 38 -8.17 12.34 1.97
N SER A 39 -7.81 11.19 1.40
CA SER A 39 -6.60 11.08 0.57
C SER A 39 -6.68 12.07 -0.58
N SER A 40 -5.60 12.81 -0.83
CA SER A 40 -5.53 13.85 -1.87
C SER A 40 -4.56 13.52 -3.00
N TYR A 41 -3.98 12.32 -2.98
CA TYR A 41 -2.95 11.88 -3.92
C TYR A 41 -1.71 12.80 -3.92
N LYS A 42 -1.36 13.29 -2.73
CA LYS A 42 -0.29 14.26 -2.50
C LYS A 42 1.07 13.66 -2.86
N ASN A 43 1.83 14.43 -3.66
CA ASN A 43 3.20 14.15 -4.06
C ASN A 43 3.40 12.82 -4.82
N LEU A 44 2.37 12.35 -5.56
CA LEU A 44 2.47 11.17 -6.44
C LEU A 44 3.65 11.26 -7.42
N GLU A 45 3.97 12.46 -7.90
CA GLU A 45 5.07 12.72 -8.84
C GLU A 45 6.45 12.37 -8.28
N LEU A 46 6.56 12.15 -6.96
CA LEU A 46 7.79 11.70 -6.32
C LEU A 46 7.96 10.17 -6.35
N LEU A 47 6.94 9.40 -6.70
CA LEU A 47 6.99 7.94 -6.76
C LEU A 47 7.49 7.44 -8.12
N ILE A 48 8.69 7.89 -8.48
CA ILE A 48 9.39 7.56 -9.71
C ILE A 48 10.51 6.53 -9.47
N PRO A 49 10.98 5.80 -10.50
CA PRO A 49 12.01 4.77 -10.34
C PRO A 49 13.29 5.24 -9.63
N GLN A 50 13.66 6.52 -9.78
CA GLN A 50 14.85 7.12 -9.14
C GLN A 50 14.72 7.22 -7.61
N ASN A 51 13.49 7.20 -7.08
CA ASN A 51 13.20 7.31 -5.66
C ASN A 51 12.91 5.95 -5.01
N VAL A 52 13.03 4.84 -5.75
CA VAL A 52 12.99 3.49 -5.15
C VAL A 52 14.09 3.36 -4.10
N GLY A 53 13.74 2.82 -2.93
CA GLY A 53 14.61 2.72 -1.75
C GLY A 53 14.66 4.01 -0.91
N LYS A 54 13.99 5.10 -1.31
CA LYS A 54 13.88 6.32 -0.51
C LYS A 54 12.75 6.22 0.50
N LYS A 55 12.86 7.04 1.55
CA LYS A 55 11.91 7.08 2.66
C LYS A 55 10.88 8.18 2.47
N PHE A 56 9.65 7.85 2.83
CA PHE A 56 8.51 8.75 2.79
C PHE A 56 7.70 8.62 4.08
N LYS A 57 7.02 9.67 4.49
CA LYS A 57 5.88 9.55 5.39
C LYS A 57 4.66 9.19 4.54
N LEU A 58 3.96 8.11 4.88
CA LEU A 58 2.82 7.59 4.14
C LEU A 58 1.53 7.72 4.96
N SER A 59 0.47 8.17 4.30
CA SER A 59 -0.92 7.99 4.74
C SER A 59 -1.70 7.30 3.63
N ILE A 60 -2.61 6.40 3.97
CA ILE A 60 -3.42 5.65 3.00
C ILE A 60 -4.91 5.81 3.28
N LEU A 61 -5.74 5.67 2.24
CA LEU A 61 -7.21 5.75 2.35
C LEU A 61 -7.68 7.10 2.92
N ASP A 62 -8.94 7.22 3.35
CA ASP A 62 -9.45 8.40 4.06
C ASP A 62 -8.98 8.36 5.54
N PRO A 63 -8.02 9.19 5.97
CA PRO A 63 -6.63 8.74 6.02
C PRO A 63 -6.22 8.00 7.29
N PHE A 64 -5.47 6.93 7.10
CA PHE A 64 -4.71 6.24 8.14
C PHE A 64 -3.23 6.58 8.01
N GLU A 65 -2.64 7.13 9.06
CA GLU A 65 -1.21 7.44 9.11
C GLU A 65 -0.41 6.15 9.34
N VAL A 66 0.31 5.72 8.30
CA VAL A 66 1.16 4.52 8.33
C VAL A 66 2.52 4.85 8.96
N GLY A 67 3.03 6.06 8.73
CA GLY A 67 4.31 6.53 9.25
C GLY A 67 5.43 6.48 8.22
N GLU A 68 6.66 6.28 8.68
CA GLU A 68 7.85 6.24 7.81
C GLU A 68 7.95 4.90 7.08
N VAL A 69 7.93 4.95 5.76
CA VAL A 69 8.01 3.78 4.88
C VAL A 69 9.12 3.94 3.85
N THR A 70 9.61 2.81 3.34
CA THR A 70 10.51 2.78 2.17
C THR A 70 9.69 2.51 0.92
N TYR A 71 9.85 3.33 -0.11
CA TYR A 71 9.21 3.10 -1.41
C TYR A 71 9.93 1.98 -2.17
N LEU A 72 9.22 0.92 -2.55
CA LEU A 72 9.79 -0.24 -3.25
C LEU A 72 9.58 -0.21 -4.77
N GLY A 73 8.61 0.58 -5.25
CA GLY A 73 8.24 0.67 -6.66
C GLY A 73 6.73 0.52 -6.87
N ASP A 74 6.33 0.51 -8.12
CA ASP A 74 4.96 0.30 -8.56
C ASP A 74 4.75 -1.11 -9.16
N GLY A 75 3.53 -1.62 -9.03
CA GLY A 75 3.11 -2.88 -9.64
C GLY A 75 3.66 -4.16 -8.96
N LEU A 76 3.35 -5.31 -9.59
CA LEU A 76 3.63 -6.64 -9.02
C LEU A 76 5.12 -6.93 -8.85
N ASP A 77 5.96 -6.38 -9.72
CA ASP A 77 7.40 -6.63 -9.71
C ASP A 77 8.10 -5.99 -8.51
N ALA A 78 7.52 -4.94 -7.93
CA ALA A 78 8.00 -4.28 -6.73
C ALA A 78 7.71 -5.06 -5.43
N ILE A 79 6.85 -6.10 -5.47
CA ILE A 79 6.51 -6.90 -4.29
C ILE A 79 7.62 -7.92 -4.01
N PRO A 80 8.38 -7.80 -2.90
CA PRO A 80 9.52 -8.68 -2.64
C PRO A 80 9.13 -10.12 -2.25
N ASP A 81 7.90 -10.33 -1.79
CA ASP A 81 7.40 -11.63 -1.36
C ASP A 81 6.65 -12.35 -2.49
N GLU A 82 7.20 -13.49 -2.94
CA GLU A 82 6.64 -14.29 -4.03
C GLU A 82 5.24 -14.82 -3.73
N SER A 83 4.95 -15.17 -2.47
CA SER A 83 3.64 -15.68 -2.08
C SER A 83 2.57 -14.61 -2.19
N ILE A 84 2.87 -13.39 -1.73
CA ILE A 84 1.98 -12.22 -1.83
C ILE A 84 1.80 -11.82 -3.29
N ARG A 85 2.89 -11.79 -4.07
CA ARG A 85 2.86 -11.52 -5.50
C ARG A 85 1.96 -12.51 -6.23
N SER A 86 2.05 -13.81 -5.90
CA SER A 86 1.21 -14.85 -6.49
C SER A 86 -0.27 -14.64 -6.17
N VAL A 87 -0.61 -14.36 -4.90
CA VAL A 87 -2.00 -14.04 -4.50
C VAL A 87 -2.54 -12.86 -5.30
N LEU A 88 -1.80 -11.75 -5.35
CA LEU A 88 -2.24 -10.53 -6.05
C LEU A 88 -2.28 -10.69 -7.57
N SER A 89 -1.41 -11.51 -8.15
CA SER A 89 -1.45 -11.82 -9.59
C SER A 89 -2.73 -12.55 -10.00
N ASN A 90 -3.27 -13.40 -9.13
CA ASN A 90 -4.53 -14.12 -9.36
C ASN A 90 -5.77 -13.22 -9.19
N ILE A 91 -5.66 -12.15 -8.40
CA ILE A 91 -6.77 -11.22 -8.14
C ILE A 91 -6.89 -10.16 -9.26
N ARG A 92 -5.84 -9.96 -10.05
CA ARG A 92 -5.72 -8.89 -11.06
C ARG A 92 -6.83 -8.89 -12.14
N GLU A 93 -7.60 -9.95 -12.32
CA GLU A 93 -8.79 -9.92 -13.18
C GLU A 93 -9.92 -9.02 -12.64
N GLY A 94 -9.78 -8.43 -11.45
CA GLY A 94 -10.88 -7.82 -10.71
C GLY A 94 -10.71 -6.43 -10.07
N TYR A 95 -9.95 -5.50 -10.68
CA TYR A 95 -9.94 -4.05 -10.32
C TYR A 95 -8.82 -3.54 -9.39
N ILE A 96 -7.62 -4.13 -9.43
CA ILE A 96 -6.43 -3.27 -9.31
C ILE A 96 -6.26 -2.67 -10.70
N ASP A 97 -6.78 -1.46 -10.90
CA ASP A 97 -6.56 -0.66 -12.11
C ASP A 97 -5.07 -0.28 -12.18
N ASP A 98 -4.25 -1.19 -12.72
CA ASP A 98 -2.88 -1.07 -13.26
C ASP A 98 -1.78 -0.26 -12.51
N TRP A 99 -2.07 0.48 -11.44
CA TRP A 99 -1.16 1.36 -10.71
C TRP A 99 -1.44 1.31 -9.21
N PHE A 100 -0.75 0.38 -8.55
CA PHE A 100 -0.56 0.42 -7.10
C PHE A 100 0.91 0.60 -6.79
N TYR A 101 1.18 1.15 -5.62
CA TYR A 101 2.51 1.40 -5.13
C TYR A 101 2.79 0.50 -3.93
N VAL A 102 4.03 0.03 -3.87
CA VAL A 102 4.49 -0.89 -2.84
C VAL A 102 5.42 -0.14 -1.90
N PHE A 103 5.09 -0.19 -0.62
CA PHE A 103 5.86 0.41 0.46
C PHE A 103 6.20 -0.63 1.51
N GLN A 104 7.32 -0.42 2.20
CA GLN A 104 7.78 -1.25 3.30
C GLN A 104 7.81 -0.46 4.60
N LEU A 105 7.12 -0.97 5.62
CA LEU A 105 7.15 -0.49 7.00
C LEU A 105 7.77 -1.57 7.88
N ASN A 106 9.04 -1.42 8.25
CA ASN A 106 9.80 -2.48 8.95
C ASN A 106 9.75 -3.80 8.16
N ASP A 107 9.19 -4.86 8.75
CA ASP A 107 8.97 -6.14 8.09
C ASP A 107 7.62 -6.23 7.36
N GLU A 108 6.75 -5.23 7.47
CA GLU A 108 5.40 -5.22 6.90
C GLU A 108 5.37 -4.57 5.50
N LEU A 109 4.45 -5.05 4.65
CA LEU A 109 4.17 -4.46 3.34
C LEU A 109 2.86 -3.68 3.38
N VAL A 110 2.90 -2.53 2.71
CA VAL A 110 1.77 -1.65 2.47
C VAL A 110 1.66 -1.46 0.97
N ILE A 111 0.58 -2.00 0.39
CA ILE A 111 0.28 -1.91 -1.03
C ILE A 111 -0.98 -1.06 -1.13
N SER A 112 -0.92 0.06 -1.85
CA SER A 112 -2.08 0.96 -1.95
C SER A 112 -2.16 1.64 -3.31
N ALA A 113 -3.38 1.87 -3.78
CA ALA A 113 -3.70 2.76 -4.89
C ALA A 113 -4.19 4.14 -4.42
N SER A 114 -4.64 4.27 -3.16
CA SER A 114 -5.09 5.53 -2.56
C SER A 114 -4.22 5.93 -1.36
N PHE A 115 -3.43 6.99 -1.53
CA PHE A 115 -2.46 7.43 -0.53
C PHE A 115 -1.94 8.85 -0.76
N ASP A 116 -1.33 9.41 0.30
CA ASP A 116 -0.54 10.63 0.30
C ASP A 116 0.89 10.30 0.77
N VAL A 117 1.91 10.90 0.15
CA VAL A 117 3.31 10.76 0.57
C VAL A 117 3.98 12.09 0.86
N GLU A 118 4.94 12.11 1.79
CA GLU A 118 5.84 13.24 2.03
C GLU A 118 7.30 12.76 2.03
N PRO A 119 8.21 13.39 1.27
CA PRO A 119 9.59 12.94 1.19
C PRO A 119 10.34 13.18 2.50
N LEU A 120 11.20 12.25 2.90
CA LEU A 120 12.05 12.33 4.10
C LEU A 120 13.55 12.36 3.76
N PHE A 121 13.92 12.75 2.53
CA PHE A 121 15.29 12.75 2.01
C PHE A 121 15.68 14.07 1.37
#